data_AF-A0A1H6L1V4-F1
#
_entry.id   AF-A0A1H6L1V4-F1
#
_cell.length_a   1.000
_cell.length_b   1.000
_cell.length_c   1.000
_cell.angle_alpha   90.00
_cell.angle_beta   90.00
_cell.angle_gamma   90.00
#
_symmetry.space_group_name_H-M   'P 1'
#
loop_
_entity.id
_entity.type
_entity.pdbx_description
1 polymer ?
#
loop_
_entity_poly.entity_id
_entity_poly.type
_entity_poly.pdbx_seq_one_letter_code
_entity_poly.pdbx_strand_id
1 'polypeptide(L)'
;MDLRNFSDGTPTFEGGRKKASPVPAIIIMVLLAALGLFKGISGFFNESISLEEAFQNGISSGKSVSGEPAYGANHPNFEYSHKISGLPILKEYYYIIMSDDMQHGLLVRADKDFGENFDSDTYKNISGVEIKGNVKSTSRKVKENFSGSDYRILPNEYYIDLLSNKMSIRWLILGIYNALAVVLLTIHFIKNRGSAPETVVGKCIAGVMIVGALVCTYLLVYMLVQI
;
A
#
# COMPACT_ATOMS: atom_id res chain seq x y z
N MET A 1 13.33 53.57 -12.17
CA MET A 1 14.11 53.37 -10.94
C MET A 1 14.05 54.67 -10.17
N ASP A 2 13.22 54.73 -9.14
CA ASP A 2 13.08 55.91 -8.29
C ASP A 2 13.71 55.56 -6.93
N LEU A 3 14.86 56.17 -6.64
CA LEU A 3 15.70 55.91 -5.47
C LEU A 3 15.39 56.94 -4.37
N ARG A 4 14.16 56.98 -3.91
CA ARG A 4 13.74 57.82 -2.79
C ARG A 4 13.07 56.95 -1.75
N ASN A 5 13.86 56.39 -0.84
CA ASN A 5 13.50 55.99 0.53
C ASN A 5 14.65 55.20 1.19
N PHE A 6 15.83 55.82 1.27
CA PHE A 6 16.90 55.39 2.18
C PHE A 6 17.01 56.42 3.30
N SER A 7 16.10 56.38 4.27
CA SER A 7 16.23 57.25 5.45
C SER A 7 15.85 56.63 6.79
N ASP A 8 15.15 55.50 6.87
CA ASP A 8 14.81 54.91 8.17
C ASP A 8 15.25 53.44 8.22
N GLY A 9 16.30 53.19 9.00
CA GLY A 9 17.07 51.96 9.09
C GLY A 9 16.37 50.79 9.79
N THR A 10 15.23 50.36 9.28
CA THR A 10 14.75 49.00 9.46
C THR A 10 14.24 48.50 8.10
N PRO A 11 14.93 47.57 7.42
CA PRO A 11 14.32 46.89 6.29
C PRO A 11 13.14 46.08 6.82
N THR A 12 11.95 46.66 6.75
CA THR A 12 10.72 45.88 6.85
C THR A 12 10.71 44.99 5.62
N PHE A 13 11.05 43.71 5.81
CA PHE A 13 10.70 42.67 4.86
C PHE A 13 9.17 42.56 4.85
N GLU A 14 8.50 43.52 4.23
CA GLU A 14 7.17 43.33 3.64
C GLU A 14 7.31 42.41 2.42
N GLY A 15 7.91 41.23 2.64
CA GLY A 15 7.70 40.09 1.77
C GLY A 15 6.25 39.71 1.97
N GLY A 16 5.36 40.34 1.20
CA GLY A 16 3.94 40.06 1.21
C GLY A 16 3.76 38.55 1.12
N ARG A 17 3.46 37.91 2.25
CA ARG A 17 3.11 36.49 2.30
C ARG A 17 1.85 36.37 1.46
N LYS A 18 1.99 36.05 0.17
CA LYS A 18 0.86 35.68 -0.68
C LYS A 18 0.17 34.56 0.09
N LYS A 19 -1.05 34.84 0.57
CA LYS A 19 -1.88 33.82 1.21
C LYS A 19 -2.04 32.72 0.16
N ALA A 20 -1.37 31.59 0.37
CA ALA A 20 -1.47 30.45 -0.53
C ALA A 20 -2.95 30.08 -0.60
N SER A 21 -3.49 30.03 -1.81
CA SER A 21 -4.87 29.59 -2.00
C SER A 21 -4.99 28.15 -1.50
N PRO A 22 -6.03 27.79 -0.73
CA PRO A 22 -6.26 26.41 -0.29
C PRO A 22 -6.74 25.50 -1.42
N VAL A 23 -7.16 26.07 -2.55
CA VAL A 23 -7.78 25.34 -3.66
C VAL A 23 -6.91 24.19 -4.19
N PRO A 24 -5.59 24.36 -4.44
CA PRO A 24 -4.75 23.25 -4.90
C PRO A 24 -4.66 22.11 -3.87
N ALA A 25 -4.59 22.42 -2.58
CA ALA A 25 -4.55 21.41 -1.53
C ALA A 25 -5.86 20.61 -1.49
N ILE A 26 -7.01 21.28 -1.58
CA ILE A 26 -8.34 20.65 -1.66
C ILE A 26 -8.41 19.72 -2.87
N ILE A 27 -7.96 20.17 -4.05
CA ILE A 27 -7.94 19.34 -5.27
C ILE A 27 -7.10 18.08 -5.06
N ILE A 28 -5.90 18.20 -4.51
CA ILE A 28 -5.01 17.04 -4.26
C ILE A 28 -5.68 16.06 -3.29
N MET A 29 -6.27 16.54 -2.20
CA MET A 29 -6.96 15.65 -1.25
C MET A 29 -8.18 14.96 -1.86
N VAL A 30 -8.94 15.64 -2.73
CA VAL A 30 -10.06 15.02 -3.46
C VAL A 30 -9.56 13.90 -4.38
N LEU A 31 -8.46 14.13 -5.11
CA LEU A 31 -7.86 13.09 -5.96
C LEU A 31 -7.36 11.89 -5.14
N LEU A 32 -6.71 12.14 -4.00
CA LEU A 32 -6.26 11.08 -3.09
C LEU A 32 -7.43 10.33 -2.46
N ALA A 33 -8.51 11.04 -2.10
CA ALA A 33 -9.73 10.43 -1.58
C ALA A 33 -10.36 9.50 -2.63
N ALA A 34 -10.55 9.99 -3.85
CA ALA A 34 -11.13 9.23 -4.95
C ALA A 34 -10.27 7.99 -5.28
N LEU A 35 -8.94 8.16 -5.40
CA LEU A 35 -8.02 7.07 -5.66
C LEU A 35 -8.04 6.03 -4.54
N GLY A 36 -7.98 6.47 -3.28
CA GLY A 36 -7.94 5.57 -2.12
C GLY A 36 -9.24 4.78 -1.94
N LEU A 37 -10.39 5.44 -2.10
CA LEU A 37 -11.69 4.77 -2.09
C LEU A 37 -11.81 3.77 -3.25
N PHE A 38 -11.42 4.18 -4.48
CA PHE A 38 -11.47 3.30 -5.64
C PHE A 38 -10.59 2.06 -5.47
N LYS A 39 -9.31 2.23 -5.11
CA LYS A 39 -8.36 1.12 -4.88
C LYS A 39 -8.77 0.25 -3.69
N GLY A 40 -9.28 0.86 -2.62
CA GLY A 40 -9.76 0.14 -1.45
C GLY A 40 -10.96 -0.74 -1.79
N ILE A 41 -11.99 -0.17 -2.43
CA ILE A 41 -13.23 -0.89 -2.77
C ILE A 41 -12.98 -1.96 -3.83
N SER A 42 -12.29 -1.62 -4.93
CA SER A 42 -12.04 -2.56 -6.03
C SER A 42 -11.29 -3.82 -5.59
N GLY A 43 -10.42 -3.72 -4.59
CA GLY A 43 -9.68 -4.87 -4.06
C GLY A 43 -10.55 -5.96 -3.42
N PHE A 44 -11.84 -5.70 -3.15
CA PHE A 44 -12.80 -6.66 -2.60
C PHE A 44 -13.69 -7.33 -3.67
N PHE A 45 -13.69 -6.83 -4.91
CA PHE A 45 -14.62 -7.28 -5.97
C PHE A 45 -13.94 -8.12 -7.06
N ASN A 46 -12.84 -8.78 -6.73
CA ASN A 46 -12.16 -9.65 -7.69
C ASN A 46 -12.91 -10.97 -7.87
N GLU A 47 -12.94 -11.46 -9.11
CA GLU A 47 -13.44 -12.80 -9.42
C GLU A 47 -12.58 -13.84 -8.71
N SER A 48 -13.21 -14.76 -7.98
CA SER A 48 -12.51 -15.79 -7.22
C SER A 48 -12.43 -17.09 -8.00
N ILE A 49 -11.23 -17.67 -8.05
CA ILE A 49 -10.96 -19.02 -8.54
C ILE A 49 -10.41 -19.88 -7.40
N SER A 50 -10.52 -21.20 -7.52
CA SER A 50 -9.94 -22.12 -6.54
C SER A 50 -8.42 -22.24 -6.74
N LEU A 51 -7.71 -22.63 -5.68
CA LEU A 51 -6.28 -22.93 -5.76
C LEU A 51 -5.98 -24.10 -6.72
N GLU A 52 -6.85 -25.10 -6.76
CA GLU A 52 -6.74 -26.23 -7.70
C GLU A 52 -6.84 -25.76 -9.15
N GLU A 53 -7.82 -24.89 -9.46
CA GLU A 53 -7.95 -24.31 -10.80
C GLU A 53 -6.71 -23.47 -11.16
N ALA A 54 -6.14 -22.76 -10.18
CA ALA A 54 -4.93 -21.97 -10.36
C ALA A 54 -3.68 -22.83 -10.68
N PHE A 55 -3.57 -24.03 -10.10
CA PHE A 55 -2.49 -24.96 -10.43
C PHE A 55 -2.67 -25.57 -11.84
N GLN A 56 -3.90 -25.93 -12.22
CA GLN A 56 -4.18 -26.61 -13.49
C GLN A 56 -4.15 -25.66 -14.71
N ASN A 57 -4.75 -24.48 -14.56
CA ASN A 57 -4.97 -23.55 -15.67
C ASN A 57 -4.05 -22.31 -15.61
N GLY A 58 -3.24 -22.20 -14.56
CA GLY A 58 -2.44 -21.01 -14.28
C GLY A 58 -3.26 -19.86 -13.69
N ILE A 59 -2.57 -18.75 -13.44
CA ILE A 59 -3.13 -17.55 -12.80
C ILE A 59 -3.05 -16.34 -13.73
N SER A 60 -4.01 -15.44 -13.63
CA SER A 60 -4.03 -14.16 -14.34
C SER A 60 -4.31 -13.00 -13.39
N SER A 61 -3.70 -11.84 -13.67
CA SER A 61 -3.86 -10.63 -12.87
C SER A 61 -5.33 -10.22 -12.74
N GLY A 62 -5.72 -9.77 -11.55
CA GLY A 62 -7.09 -9.29 -11.28
C GLY A 62 -8.05 -10.36 -10.76
N LYS A 63 -7.64 -11.62 -10.70
CA LYS A 63 -8.37 -12.68 -10.00
C LYS A 63 -7.99 -12.75 -8.52
N SER A 64 -8.84 -13.34 -7.71
CA SER A 64 -8.55 -13.80 -6.35
C SER A 64 -8.42 -15.32 -6.36
N VAL A 65 -7.48 -15.87 -5.60
CA VAL A 65 -7.31 -17.31 -5.42
C VAL A 65 -7.61 -17.65 -3.97
N SER A 66 -8.36 -18.74 -3.74
CA SER A 66 -8.62 -19.29 -2.39
C SER A 66 -8.43 -20.80 -2.38
N GLY A 67 -7.85 -21.34 -1.30
CA GLY A 67 -7.76 -22.78 -1.08
C GLY A 67 -6.63 -23.16 -0.12
N GLU A 68 -6.58 -24.43 0.25
CA GLU A 68 -5.54 -24.97 1.12
C GLU A 68 -4.45 -25.61 0.27
N PRO A 69 -3.18 -25.16 0.33
CA PRO A 69 -2.09 -25.82 -0.36
C PRO A 69 -1.70 -27.10 0.39
N ALA A 70 -1.42 -28.19 -0.33
CA ALA A 70 -0.90 -29.41 0.30
C ALA A 70 0.56 -29.25 0.77
N TYR A 71 1.37 -28.53 -0.01
CA TYR A 71 2.79 -28.34 0.28
C TYR A 71 3.24 -26.89 0.13
N GLY A 72 4.25 -26.51 0.90
CA GLY A 72 4.85 -25.18 0.83
C GLY A 72 6.21 -25.10 1.54
N ALA A 73 6.97 -24.07 1.19
CA ALA A 73 8.25 -23.82 1.83
C ALA A 73 8.06 -23.34 3.29
N ASN A 74 8.81 -23.96 4.22
CA ASN A 74 8.83 -23.57 5.63
C ASN A 74 9.65 -22.29 5.89
N HIS A 75 10.33 -21.77 4.89
CA HIS A 75 11.05 -20.49 4.92
C HIS A 75 10.81 -19.72 3.61
N PRO A 76 10.97 -18.38 3.59
CA PRO A 76 10.89 -17.60 2.36
C PRO A 76 11.89 -18.12 1.33
N ASN A 77 11.45 -18.34 0.09
CA ASN A 77 12.33 -18.63 -1.04
C ASN A 77 13.03 -17.36 -1.52
N PHE A 78 12.42 -16.19 -1.31
CA PHE A 78 13.03 -14.90 -1.62
C PHE A 78 12.56 -13.81 -0.66
N GLU A 79 13.52 -13.01 -0.17
CA GLU A 79 13.27 -11.80 0.60
C GLU A 79 13.64 -10.56 -0.22
N TYR A 80 12.68 -9.66 -0.42
CA TYR A 80 12.92 -8.41 -1.11
C TYR A 80 12.82 -7.22 -0.16
N SER A 81 13.94 -6.54 0.05
CA SER A 81 14.02 -5.35 0.91
C SER A 81 13.89 -4.07 0.09
N HIS A 82 12.87 -3.29 0.39
CA HIS A 82 12.66 -1.95 -0.16
C HIS A 82 13.36 -0.90 0.70
N LYS A 83 14.10 0.00 0.05
CA LYS A 83 14.84 1.08 0.70
C LYS A 83 14.62 2.41 -0.02
N ILE A 84 14.46 3.50 0.73
CA ILE A 84 14.56 4.87 0.20
C ILE A 84 15.76 5.53 0.86
N SER A 85 16.70 6.03 0.04
CA SER A 85 17.92 6.67 0.53
C SER A 85 18.70 5.83 1.57
N GLY A 86 18.68 4.49 1.40
CA GLY A 86 19.36 3.55 2.29
C GLY A 86 18.57 3.13 3.53
N LEU A 87 17.49 3.82 3.89
CA LEU A 87 16.62 3.45 5.00
C LEU A 87 15.68 2.31 4.58
N PRO A 88 15.67 1.16 5.30
CA PRO A 88 14.74 0.08 5.02
C PRO A 88 13.32 0.52 5.37
N ILE A 89 12.42 0.44 4.39
CA ILE A 89 11.00 0.80 4.56
C ILE A 89 10.15 -0.45 4.75
N LEU A 90 10.48 -1.51 4.02
CA LEU A 90 9.65 -2.69 3.94
C LEU A 90 10.48 -3.90 3.50
N LYS A 91 10.08 -5.08 3.99
CA LYS A 91 10.49 -6.36 3.43
C LYS A 91 9.28 -7.11 2.89
N GLU A 92 9.46 -7.77 1.76
CA GLU A 92 8.49 -8.69 1.16
C GLU A 92 9.06 -10.09 1.19
N TYR A 93 8.21 -11.07 1.52
CA TYR A 93 8.58 -12.47 1.64
C TYR A 93 7.80 -13.26 0.60
N TYR A 94 8.52 -13.97 -0.25
CA TYR A 94 7.96 -14.79 -1.31
C TYR A 94 8.23 -16.25 -1.02
N TYR A 95 7.17 -17.04 -1.10
CA TYR A 95 7.16 -18.48 -0.84
C TYR A 95 6.65 -19.20 -2.08
N ILE A 96 7.09 -20.44 -2.23
CA ILE A 96 6.55 -21.37 -3.21
C ILE A 96 5.60 -22.31 -2.48
N ILE A 97 4.39 -22.44 -3.03
CA ILE A 97 3.45 -23.52 -2.69
C ILE A 97 3.35 -24.48 -3.87
N MET A 98 3.03 -25.74 -3.59
CA MET A 98 2.95 -26.77 -4.62
C MET A 98 1.62 -27.53 -4.55
N SER A 99 1.21 -28.05 -5.71
CA SER A 99 0.09 -28.97 -5.86
C SER A 99 0.35 -30.31 -5.16
N ASP A 100 -0.71 -31.09 -4.97
CA ASP A 100 -0.67 -32.40 -4.30
C ASP A 100 0.28 -33.40 -4.98
N ASP A 101 0.44 -33.30 -6.30
CA ASP A 101 1.34 -34.11 -7.13
C ASP A 101 2.78 -33.58 -7.20
N MET A 102 3.06 -32.44 -6.56
CA MET A 102 4.33 -31.70 -6.59
C MET A 102 4.82 -31.35 -8.00
N GLN A 103 3.95 -31.37 -9.03
CA GLN A 103 4.32 -31.05 -10.41
C GLN A 103 4.08 -29.58 -10.77
N HIS A 104 3.24 -28.87 -10.01
CA HIS A 104 2.86 -27.48 -10.27
C HIS A 104 3.18 -26.63 -9.04
N GLY A 105 3.71 -25.43 -9.25
CA GLY A 105 4.11 -24.55 -8.17
C GLY A 105 3.66 -23.12 -8.44
N LEU A 106 3.23 -22.43 -7.40
CA LEU A 106 2.76 -21.05 -7.48
C LEU A 106 3.54 -20.18 -6.50
N LEU A 107 3.82 -18.96 -6.93
CA LEU A 107 4.48 -17.96 -6.09
C LEU A 107 3.44 -17.26 -5.21
N VAL A 108 3.72 -17.17 -3.92
CA VAL A 108 2.87 -16.53 -2.92
C VAL A 108 3.66 -15.46 -2.19
N ARG A 109 3.12 -14.25 -2.10
CA ARG A 109 3.63 -13.20 -1.21
C ARG A 109 2.83 -13.23 0.09
N ALA A 110 3.52 -13.43 1.20
CA ALA A 110 2.90 -13.57 2.53
C ALA A 110 3.71 -12.85 3.61
N ASP A 111 3.22 -12.91 4.85
CA ASP A 111 3.98 -12.45 6.02
C ASP A 111 5.20 -13.37 6.29
N LYS A 112 6.18 -12.87 7.06
CA LYS A 112 7.42 -13.60 7.38
C LYS A 112 7.21 -14.93 8.12
N ASP A 113 6.09 -15.07 8.81
CA ASP A 113 5.78 -16.23 9.64
C ASP A 113 4.89 -17.24 8.88
N PHE A 114 4.59 -16.99 7.59
CA PHE A 114 3.77 -17.89 6.78
C PHE A 114 4.36 -19.30 6.66
N GLY A 115 5.69 -19.40 6.60
CA GLY A 115 6.40 -20.69 6.53
C GLY A 115 6.16 -21.59 7.75
N GLU A 116 5.80 -21.04 8.90
CA GLU A 116 5.54 -21.82 10.14
C GLU A 116 4.32 -22.75 10.03
N ASN A 117 3.52 -22.58 8.98
CA ASN A 117 2.38 -23.47 8.66
C ASN A 117 2.79 -24.77 7.97
N PHE A 118 4.06 -24.89 7.56
CA PHE A 118 4.58 -26.03 6.83
C PHE A 118 5.64 -26.77 7.63
N ASP A 119 5.56 -28.10 7.59
CA ASP A 119 6.53 -28.98 8.21
C ASP A 119 7.92 -28.85 7.55
N SER A 120 8.99 -28.78 8.35
CA SER A 120 10.34 -28.56 7.83
C SER A 120 10.92 -29.75 7.06
N ASP A 121 10.45 -30.95 7.37
CA ASP A 121 11.03 -32.19 6.86
C ASP A 121 10.25 -32.68 5.63
N THR A 122 8.94 -32.50 5.65
CA THR A 122 8.01 -33.02 4.64
C THR A 122 7.35 -31.93 3.79
N TYR A 123 7.52 -30.65 4.13
CA TYR A 123 6.89 -29.50 3.48
C TYR A 123 5.37 -29.49 3.48
N LYS A 124 4.74 -30.42 4.20
CA LYS A 124 3.29 -30.55 4.28
C LYS A 124 2.70 -29.38 5.05
N ASN A 125 1.53 -28.93 4.62
CA ASN A 125 0.71 -28.01 5.39
C ASN A 125 0.19 -28.71 6.65
N ILE A 126 0.69 -28.32 7.81
CA ILE A 126 0.38 -28.95 9.10
C ILE A 126 -0.68 -28.19 9.89
N SER A 127 -0.88 -26.92 9.58
CA SER A 127 -1.88 -26.07 10.26
C SER A 127 -3.21 -26.01 9.53
N GLY A 128 -3.27 -26.53 8.30
CA GLY A 128 -4.43 -26.40 7.43
C GLY A 128 -4.67 -24.97 7.00
N VAL A 129 -3.60 -24.19 6.78
CA VAL A 129 -3.73 -22.77 6.43
C VAL A 129 -4.42 -22.62 5.08
N GLU A 130 -5.58 -21.97 5.06
CA GLU A 130 -6.20 -21.54 3.81
C GLU A 130 -5.49 -20.29 3.30
N ILE A 131 -5.02 -20.33 2.06
CA ILE A 131 -4.52 -19.14 1.39
C ILE A 131 -5.68 -18.43 0.70
N LYS A 132 -5.76 -17.11 0.88
CA LYS A 132 -6.69 -16.24 0.16
C LYS A 132 -5.98 -14.95 -0.24
N GLY A 133 -5.82 -14.72 -1.53
CA GLY A 133 -5.08 -13.57 -2.02
C GLY A 133 -5.39 -13.17 -3.45
N ASN A 134 -5.06 -11.92 -3.78
CA ASN A 134 -5.26 -11.39 -5.13
C ASN A 134 -4.04 -11.70 -6.00
N VAL A 135 -4.28 -12.07 -7.26
CA VAL A 135 -3.22 -12.30 -8.23
C VAL A 135 -2.67 -10.98 -8.75
N LYS A 136 -1.36 -10.81 -8.67
CA LYS A 136 -0.62 -9.63 -9.14
C LYS A 136 0.53 -10.02 -10.04
N SER A 137 0.94 -9.11 -10.91
CA SER A 137 2.12 -9.29 -11.75
C SER A 137 3.40 -9.20 -10.92
N THR A 138 4.33 -10.09 -11.22
CA THR A 138 5.63 -10.15 -10.55
C THR A 138 6.55 -9.04 -11.06
N SER A 139 7.29 -8.40 -10.15
CA SER A 139 8.29 -7.38 -10.53
C SER A 139 9.49 -8.03 -11.24
N ARG A 140 10.21 -7.25 -12.07
CA ARG A 140 11.38 -7.74 -12.81
C ARG A 140 12.42 -8.41 -11.90
N LYS A 141 12.70 -7.84 -10.73
CA LYS A 141 13.69 -8.38 -9.78
C LYS A 141 13.28 -9.73 -9.21
N VAL A 142 11.99 -9.89 -8.89
CA VAL A 142 11.46 -11.17 -8.42
C VAL A 142 11.53 -12.19 -9.57
N LYS A 143 11.14 -11.80 -10.80
CA LYS A 143 11.27 -12.67 -11.98
C LYS A 143 12.71 -13.14 -12.19
N GLU A 144 13.68 -12.23 -12.15
CA GLU A 144 15.10 -12.55 -12.32
C GLU A 144 15.58 -13.56 -11.26
N ASN A 145 15.18 -13.39 -9.99
CA ASN A 145 15.56 -14.31 -8.91
C ASN A 145 15.03 -15.74 -9.11
N PHE A 146 13.85 -15.90 -9.72
CA PHE A 146 13.23 -17.20 -9.98
C PHE A 146 13.46 -17.73 -11.41
N SER A 147 14.11 -16.96 -12.30
CA SER A 147 14.30 -17.29 -13.71
C SER A 147 15.40 -18.32 -14.00
N GLY A 148 16.30 -18.58 -13.04
CA GLY A 148 17.44 -19.51 -13.19
C GLY A 148 17.29 -20.84 -12.46
N SER A 149 16.23 -20.99 -11.66
CA SER A 149 15.93 -22.21 -10.95
C SER A 149 15.20 -23.20 -11.87
N ASP A 150 15.52 -24.49 -11.79
CA ASP A 150 15.02 -25.59 -12.65
C ASP A 150 13.49 -25.84 -12.52
N TYR A 151 12.77 -24.91 -11.92
CA TYR A 151 11.33 -24.91 -11.77
C TYR A 151 10.65 -24.52 -13.09
N ARG A 152 10.68 -25.43 -14.08
CA ARG A 152 9.71 -25.43 -15.21
C ARG A 152 8.24 -25.46 -14.74
N ILE A 153 8.08 -25.65 -13.44
CA ILE A 153 6.90 -25.82 -12.60
C ILE A 153 6.31 -24.46 -12.13
N LEU A 154 7.05 -23.34 -12.22
CA LEU A 154 6.63 -22.06 -11.63
C LEU A 154 6.41 -20.97 -12.71
N PRO A 155 5.16 -20.68 -13.12
CA PRO A 155 4.89 -19.48 -13.90
C PRO A 155 5.21 -18.23 -13.05
N ASN A 156 6.37 -17.62 -13.29
CA ASN A 156 6.87 -16.50 -12.49
C ASN A 156 6.31 -15.13 -12.93
N GLU A 157 5.38 -15.11 -13.88
CA GLU A 157 4.76 -13.87 -14.37
C GLU A 157 3.86 -13.19 -13.34
N TYR A 158 3.26 -14.01 -12.47
CA TYR A 158 2.29 -13.58 -11.48
C TYR A 158 2.58 -14.23 -10.13
N TYR A 159 2.02 -13.66 -9.07
CA TYR A 159 2.03 -14.21 -7.72
C TYR A 159 0.70 -13.97 -7.03
N ILE A 160 0.38 -14.82 -6.04
CA ILE A 160 -0.78 -14.67 -5.16
C ILE A 160 -0.36 -13.79 -3.99
N ASP A 161 -0.99 -12.63 -3.83
CA ASP A 161 -0.72 -11.69 -2.76
C ASP A 161 -1.70 -11.88 -1.59
N LEU A 162 -1.27 -12.55 -0.52
CA LEU A 162 -2.09 -12.73 0.69
C LEU A 162 -2.24 -11.42 1.48
N LEU A 163 -1.40 -10.43 1.20
CA LEU A 163 -1.44 -9.12 1.85
C LEU A 163 -2.34 -8.13 1.11
N SER A 164 -2.96 -8.54 0.01
CA SER A 164 -3.79 -7.68 -0.84
C SER A 164 -4.94 -7.04 -0.06
N ASN A 165 -5.62 -7.80 0.79
CA ASN A 165 -6.73 -7.32 1.61
C ASN A 165 -6.26 -6.27 2.63
N LYS A 166 -5.11 -6.51 3.29
CA LYS A 166 -4.49 -5.52 4.20
C LYS A 166 -4.19 -4.22 3.45
N MET A 167 -3.78 -4.32 2.19
CA MET A 167 -3.51 -3.16 1.34
C MET A 167 -4.76 -2.42 0.89
N SER A 168 -5.82 -3.14 0.51
CA SER A 168 -7.12 -2.55 0.19
C SER A 168 -7.69 -1.78 1.38
N ILE A 169 -7.57 -2.33 2.60
CA ILE A 169 -7.98 -1.65 3.84
C ILE A 169 -7.18 -0.36 4.05
N ARG A 170 -5.85 -0.38 3.86
CA ARG A 170 -5.00 0.82 4.00
C ARG A 170 -5.39 1.91 2.99
N TRP A 171 -5.69 1.54 1.75
CA TRP A 171 -6.22 2.47 0.74
C TRP A 171 -7.57 3.07 1.12
N LEU A 172 -8.46 2.26 1.69
CA LEU A 172 -9.76 2.71 2.17
C LEU A 172 -9.63 3.70 3.35
N ILE A 173 -8.75 3.42 4.31
CA ILE A 173 -8.44 4.35 5.42
C ILE A 173 -7.94 5.69 4.87
N LEU A 174 -7.00 5.66 3.91
CA LEU A 174 -6.48 6.88 3.28
C LEU A 174 -7.59 7.65 2.54
N GLY A 175 -8.46 6.93 1.84
CA GLY A 175 -9.60 7.49 1.12
C GLY A 175 -10.58 8.22 2.04
N ILE A 176 -11.03 7.53 3.10
CA ILE A 176 -11.96 8.05 4.10
C ILE A 176 -11.36 9.25 4.82
N TYR A 177 -10.10 9.15 5.26
CA TYR A 177 -9.42 10.25 5.94
C TYR A 177 -9.37 11.52 5.08
N ASN A 178 -8.95 11.40 3.81
CA ASN A 178 -8.89 12.55 2.91
C ASN A 178 -10.27 13.13 2.60
N ALA A 179 -11.31 12.30 2.49
CA ALA A 179 -12.68 12.77 2.34
C ALA A 179 -13.14 13.60 3.56
N LEU A 180 -12.90 13.12 4.77
CA LEU A 180 -13.19 13.86 6.01
C LEU A 180 -12.37 15.16 6.10
N ALA A 181 -11.10 15.11 5.73
CA ALA A 181 -10.22 16.28 5.70
C ALA A 181 -10.76 17.38 4.78
N VAL A 182 -11.21 17.01 3.57
CA VAL A 182 -11.82 17.92 2.59
C VAL A 182 -13.07 18.58 3.16
N VAL A 183 -13.96 17.80 3.79
CA VAL A 183 -15.19 18.33 4.41
C VAL A 183 -14.86 19.33 5.52
N LEU A 184 -13.95 18.97 6.43
CA LEU A 184 -13.57 19.83 7.55
C LEU A 184 -12.88 21.12 7.08
N LEU A 185 -11.99 21.04 6.09
CA LEU A 185 -11.33 22.20 5.52
C LEU A 185 -12.35 23.10 4.80
N THR A 186 -13.28 22.53 4.04
CA THR A 186 -14.32 23.29 3.35
C THR A 186 -15.21 24.04 4.35
N ILE A 187 -15.68 23.38 5.41
CA ILE A 187 -16.46 24.01 6.48
C ILE A 187 -15.65 25.12 7.16
N HIS A 188 -14.37 24.89 7.45
CA HIS A 188 -13.50 25.87 8.06
C HIS A 188 -13.32 27.12 7.17
N PHE A 189 -13.13 26.95 5.86
CA PHE A 189 -13.03 28.07 4.94
C PHE A 189 -14.34 28.85 4.81
N ILE A 190 -15.48 28.16 4.77
CA ILE A 190 -16.80 28.82 4.69
C ILE A 190 -17.10 29.61 5.98
N LYS A 191 -16.90 29.00 7.15
CA LYS A 191 -17.29 29.60 8.44
C LYS A 191 -16.28 30.62 8.97
N ASN A 192 -14.98 30.33 8.84
CA ASN A 192 -13.93 31.11 9.50
C ASN A 192 -13.10 31.95 8.51
N ARG A 193 -13.43 31.94 7.20
CA ARG A 193 -12.67 32.64 6.14
C ARG A 193 -11.16 32.34 6.16
N GLY A 194 -10.78 31.16 6.66
CA GLY A 194 -9.38 30.73 6.79
C GLY A 194 -8.58 31.40 7.92
N SER A 195 -9.24 31.96 8.94
CA SER A 195 -8.56 32.37 10.17
C SER A 195 -8.18 31.15 11.02
N ALA A 196 -7.07 31.24 11.76
CA ALA A 196 -6.61 30.17 12.63
C ALA A 196 -7.67 29.82 13.69
N PRO A 197 -7.79 28.54 14.12
CA PRO A 197 -8.73 28.16 15.16
C PRO A 197 -8.38 28.84 16.50
N GLU A 198 -9.30 29.68 16.99
CA GLU A 198 -9.12 30.44 18.24
C GLU A 198 -9.52 29.62 19.48
N THR A 199 -10.47 28.69 19.32
CA THR A 199 -10.98 27.85 20.42
C THR A 199 -10.04 26.68 20.73
N VAL A 200 -10.00 26.27 22.00
CA VAL A 200 -9.24 25.08 22.46
C VAL A 200 -9.66 23.84 21.66
N VAL A 201 -10.97 23.66 21.46
CA VAL A 201 -11.52 22.56 20.65
C VAL A 201 -11.01 22.61 19.20
N GLY A 202 -10.98 23.79 18.58
CA GLY A 202 -10.46 23.95 17.23
C GLY A 202 -8.97 23.63 17.11
N LYS A 203 -8.16 23.98 18.12
CA LYS A 203 -6.74 23.64 18.19
C LYS A 203 -6.52 22.13 18.34
N CYS A 204 -7.32 21.46 19.17
CA CYS A 204 -7.28 19.99 19.30
C CYS A 204 -7.62 19.30 17.98
N ILE A 205 -8.68 19.75 17.29
CA ILE A 205 -9.07 19.20 15.98
C ILE A 205 -7.95 19.40 14.97
N ALA A 206 -7.34 20.59 14.90
CA ALA A 206 -6.20 20.85 14.02
C ALA A 206 -5.00 19.94 14.34
N GLY A 207 -4.72 19.69 15.62
CA GLY A 207 -3.68 18.75 16.05
C GLY A 207 -3.94 17.32 15.57
N VAL A 208 -5.16 16.82 15.74
CA VAL A 208 -5.57 15.48 15.25
C VAL A 208 -5.43 15.39 13.72
N MET A 209 -5.80 16.45 12.99
CA MET A 209 -5.62 16.52 11.53
C MET A 209 -4.15 16.50 11.11
N ILE A 210 -3.24 17.13 11.86
CA ILE A 210 -1.80 17.07 11.56
C ILE A 210 -1.27 15.66 11.78
N VAL A 211 -1.60 15.05 12.92
CA VAL A 211 -1.18 13.66 13.22
C VAL A 211 -1.75 12.69 12.20
N GLY A 212 -3.02 12.81 11.86
CA GLY A 212 -3.67 12.01 10.82
C GLY A 212 -3.00 12.19 9.46
N ALA A 213 -2.64 13.41 9.07
CA ALA A 213 -1.93 13.68 7.82
C ALA A 213 -0.55 13.00 7.80
N LEU A 214 0.20 13.04 8.90
CA LEU A 214 1.49 12.34 9.01
C LEU A 214 1.33 10.82 8.85
N VAL A 215 0.32 10.23 9.50
CA VAL A 215 0.02 8.79 9.37
C VAL A 215 -0.38 8.46 7.93
N CYS A 216 -1.22 9.27 7.29
CA CYS A 216 -1.60 9.06 5.89
C CYS A 216 -0.44 9.22 4.92
N THR A 217 0.48 10.17 5.16
CA THR A 217 1.71 10.29 4.37
C THR A 217 2.59 9.06 4.53
N TYR A 218 2.79 8.58 5.75
CA TYR A 218 3.53 7.34 5.99
C TYR A 218 2.90 6.15 5.27
N LEU A 219 1.58 5.96 5.39
CA LEU A 219 0.85 4.92 4.67
C LEU A 219 0.98 5.07 3.16
N LEU A 220 0.87 6.29 2.61
CA LEU A 220 1.02 6.53 1.18
C LEU A 220 2.41 6.15 0.68
N VAL A 221 3.48 6.54 1.39
CA VAL A 221 4.86 6.15 1.05
C VAL A 221 5.02 4.64 1.11
N TYR A 222 4.54 4.01 2.18
CA TYR A 222 4.55 2.56 2.31
C TYR A 222 3.84 1.87 1.13
N MET A 223 2.68 2.39 0.72
CA MET A 223 1.90 1.81 -0.37
C MET A 223 2.52 2.04 -1.74
N LEU A 224 3.10 3.22 -2.01
CA LEU A 224 3.80 3.51 -3.26
C LEU A 224 5.01 2.60 -3.48
N VAL A 225 5.69 2.22 -2.40
CA VAL A 225 6.83 1.30 -2.45
C VAL A 225 6.38 -0.14 -2.76
N GLN A 226 5.14 -0.52 -2.45
CA GLN A 226 4.58 -1.86 -2.69
C GLN A 226 3.84 -2.03 -4.03
N ILE A 227 3.64 -0.95 -4.79
CA ILE A 227 3.03 -0.98 -6.13
C ILE A 227 4.09 -1.41 -7.15
#